data_AF-A0AAV3AA11-F1
#
_entry.id   AF-A0AAV3AA11-F1
#
_cell.length_a   1.000
_cell.length_b   1.000
_cell.length_c   1.000
_cell.angle_alpha   90.00
_cell.angle_beta   90.00
_cell.angle_gamma   90.00
#
_symmetry.space_group_name_H-M   'P 1'
#
loop_
_entity.id
_entity.type
_entity.pdbx_description
1 polymer ?
#
loop_
_entity_poly.entity_id
_entity_poly.type
_entity_poly.pdbx_seq_one_letter_code
_entity_poly.pdbx_strand_id
1 'polypeptide(L)'
;MEGDRDNYYLEQVTITEGSEDGYQYEEIPPDDDLSLPDGDEDLLRAVQTIEEQAEDLQSQRSPVSSQRAASHRPEVVDDFLRNFLIKMGMMKTLECFQTEWYEMMQKGLLQPEAAGFVPDLYSHNQMLDEEIKSLRKEVETYKLAARMKVHYASYEPLLRQLHEKYQTVLRQKMLTSLERDRAVGEVTGLQATLKNLESGHKIELPVKKGSACEHI
;
A
#
# COMPACT_ATOMS: atom_id res chain seq x y z
N MET A 1 52.12 -4.98 28.76
CA MET A 1 50.69 -4.75 28.50
C MET A 1 50.22 -5.90 27.64
N GLU A 2 49.55 -6.87 28.26
CA GLU A 2 48.92 -8.01 27.58
C GLU A 2 47.72 -7.51 26.77
N GLY A 3 47.71 -7.85 25.47
CA GLY A 3 46.57 -7.62 24.59
C GLY A 3 45.58 -8.75 24.77
N ASP A 4 44.41 -8.42 25.32
CA ASP A 4 43.31 -9.35 25.48
C ASP A 4 42.79 -9.72 24.08
N ARG A 5 42.87 -11.01 23.74
CA ARG A 5 42.29 -11.56 22.52
C ARG A 5 40.86 -11.95 22.87
N ASP A 6 39.92 -11.08 22.54
CA ASP A 6 38.51 -11.41 22.63
C ASP A 6 38.21 -12.60 21.70
N ASN A 7 37.91 -13.75 22.29
CA ASN A 7 37.44 -14.93 21.59
C ASN A 7 35.96 -14.74 21.25
N TYR A 8 35.65 -14.70 19.95
CA TYR A 8 34.29 -14.67 19.46
C TYR A 8 33.81 -16.10 19.19
N TYR A 9 32.59 -16.42 19.63
CA TYR A 9 31.93 -17.69 19.36
C TYR A 9 30.70 -17.44 18.47
N LEU A 10 30.54 -18.23 17.41
CA LEU A 10 29.32 -18.22 16.60
C LEU A 10 28.28 -19.15 17.25
N GLU A 11 27.14 -18.57 17.63
CA GLU A 11 25.96 -19.31 18.06
C GLU A 11 25.10 -19.67 16.83
N GLN A 12 24.83 -20.96 16.63
CA GLN A 12 23.85 -21.39 15.63
C GLN A 12 22.45 -21.09 16.16
N VAL A 13 21.79 -20.08 15.57
CA VAL A 13 20.38 -19.78 15.81
C VAL A 13 19.55 -20.47 14.73
N THR A 14 18.74 -21.44 15.13
CA THR A 14 17.71 -22.04 14.30
C THR A 14 16.54 -21.06 14.24
N ILE A 15 16.30 -20.44 13.09
CA ILE A 15 15.09 -19.65 12.88
C ILE A 15 13.94 -20.66 12.83
N THR A 16 13.12 -20.71 13.88
CA THR A 16 11.85 -21.42 13.83
C THR A 16 10.96 -20.67 12.85
N GLU A 17 10.75 -21.23 11.66
CA GLU A 17 9.73 -20.76 10.72
C GLU A 17 8.37 -20.86 11.40
N GLY A 18 7.95 -19.74 11.97
CA GLY A 18 6.65 -19.55 12.59
C GLY A 18 6.24 -18.11 12.34
N SER A 19 6.09 -17.74 11.07
CA SER A 19 5.35 -16.54 10.71
C SER A 19 3.90 -16.75 11.11
N GLU A 20 3.49 -16.10 12.20
CA GLU A 20 2.12 -16.12 12.74
C GLU A 20 1.18 -15.19 11.95
N ASP A 21 1.43 -15.03 10.65
CA ASP A 21 0.49 -14.37 9.75
C ASP A 21 0.22 -15.36 8.62
N GLY A 22 -1.02 -15.83 8.51
CA GLY A 22 -1.45 -16.92 7.63
C GLY A 22 -1.36 -16.60 6.14
N TYR A 23 -0.53 -15.63 5.76
CA TYR A 23 -0.20 -15.29 4.39
C TYR A 23 0.92 -16.19 3.89
N GLN A 24 0.59 -17.00 2.89
CA GLN A 24 1.56 -17.78 2.13
C GLN A 24 2.30 -16.84 1.18
N TYR A 25 3.57 -16.57 1.46
CA TYR A 25 4.44 -15.81 0.56
C TYR A 25 4.78 -16.69 -0.65
N GLU A 26 4.46 -16.22 -1.85
CA GLU A 26 4.94 -16.83 -3.10
C GLU A 26 6.35 -16.33 -3.40
N GLU A 27 7.27 -17.26 -3.67
CA GLU A 27 8.62 -16.96 -4.14
C GLU A 27 8.57 -16.48 -5.60
N ILE A 28 9.03 -15.25 -5.84
CA ILE A 28 9.13 -14.69 -7.19
C ILE A 28 10.38 -15.27 -7.86
N PRO A 29 10.28 -15.83 -9.08
CA PRO A 29 11.43 -16.38 -9.81
C PRO A 29 12.57 -15.36 -9.98
N PRO A 30 13.84 -15.80 -9.90
CA PRO A 30 15.00 -14.91 -9.96
C PRO A 30 15.27 -14.31 -11.36
N ASP A 31 14.54 -14.72 -12.40
CA ASP A 31 14.85 -14.42 -13.80
C ASP A 31 13.79 -13.56 -14.52
N ASP A 32 12.85 -12.93 -13.80
CA ASP A 32 12.03 -11.87 -14.42
C ASP A 32 12.90 -10.61 -14.55
N ASP A 33 13.51 -10.47 -15.72
CA ASP A 33 14.10 -9.24 -16.22
C ASP A 33 13.03 -8.13 -16.13
N LEU A 34 13.07 -7.31 -15.08
CA LEU A 34 12.21 -6.15 -14.85
C LEU A 34 12.54 -5.00 -15.83
N SER A 35 12.81 -5.35 -17.08
CA SER A 35 12.67 -4.46 -18.22
C SER A 35 11.18 -4.19 -18.39
N LEU A 36 10.67 -3.18 -17.68
CA LEU A 36 9.39 -2.55 -18.02
C LEU A 36 9.45 -2.23 -19.52
N PRO A 37 8.56 -2.76 -20.37
CA PRO A 37 8.53 -2.33 -21.76
C PRO A 37 8.20 -0.84 -21.76
N ASP A 38 9.14 -0.03 -22.25
CA ASP A 38 8.93 1.36 -22.65
C ASP A 38 7.73 1.35 -23.60
N GLY A 39 6.58 1.69 -23.04
CA GLY A 39 5.27 1.34 -23.57
C GLY A 39 4.32 2.46 -23.20
N ASP A 40 4.57 3.61 -23.82
CA ASP A 40 3.85 4.87 -23.70
C ASP A 40 2.36 4.79 -24.12
N GLU A 41 1.76 3.59 -24.19
CA GLU A 41 0.47 3.32 -24.82
C GLU A 41 -0.74 3.26 -23.87
N ASP A 42 -0.58 3.47 -22.55
CA ASP A 42 -1.73 3.29 -21.64
C ASP A 42 -2.27 4.59 -21.03
N LEU A 43 -1.44 5.63 -20.85
CA LEU A 43 -1.89 6.92 -20.33
C LEU A 43 -2.52 7.80 -21.42
N LEU A 44 -1.93 7.86 -22.61
CA LEU A 44 -2.45 8.67 -23.72
C LEU A 44 -3.80 8.17 -24.22
N ARG A 45 -3.97 6.84 -24.32
CA ARG A 45 -5.23 6.22 -24.74
C ARG A 45 -6.32 6.37 -23.67
N ALA A 46 -5.96 6.36 -22.39
CA ALA A 46 -6.88 6.65 -21.29
C ALA A 46 -7.31 8.14 -21.26
N VAL A 47 -6.38 9.08 -21.49
CA VAL A 47 -6.70 10.51 -21.58
C VAL A 47 -7.57 10.79 -22.80
N GLN A 48 -7.26 10.19 -23.94
CA GLN A 48 -8.04 10.35 -25.17
C GLN A 48 -9.47 9.80 -25.03
N THR A 49 -9.65 8.65 -24.37
CA THR A 49 -11.00 8.12 -24.09
C THR A 49 -11.78 8.97 -23.07
N ILE A 50 -11.10 9.63 -22.13
CA ILE A 50 -11.72 10.59 -21.20
C ILE A 50 -12.13 11.89 -21.94
N GLU A 51 -11.29 12.39 -22.85
CA GLU A 51 -11.58 13.57 -23.65
C GLU A 51 -12.72 13.30 -24.66
N GLU A 52 -12.71 12.16 -25.36
CA GLU A 52 -13.79 11.75 -26.26
C GLU A 52 -15.13 11.57 -25.52
N GLN A 53 -15.11 11.00 -24.30
CA GLN A 53 -16.30 10.93 -23.44
C GLN A 53 -16.77 12.30 -22.95
N ALA A 54 -15.86 13.25 -22.72
CA ALA A 54 -16.21 14.62 -22.36
C ALA A 54 -16.84 15.39 -23.53
N GLU A 55 -16.38 15.15 -24.76
CA GLU A 55 -16.92 15.76 -25.98
C GLU A 55 -18.32 15.19 -26.35
N ASP A 56 -18.56 13.90 -26.13
CA ASP A 56 -19.88 13.27 -26.31
C ASP A 56 -20.91 13.79 -25.28
N LEU A 57 -20.48 14.05 -24.05
CA LEU A 57 -21.30 14.70 -23.02
C LEU A 57 -21.62 16.17 -23.35
N GLN A 58 -20.79 16.81 -24.16
CA GLN A 58 -20.96 18.20 -24.58
C GLN A 58 -21.82 18.32 -25.87
N SER A 59 -21.77 17.32 -26.75
CA SER A 59 -22.58 17.27 -27.98
C SER A 59 -24.06 16.92 -27.75
N GLN A 60 -24.43 16.36 -26.58
CA GLN A 60 -25.84 16.27 -26.15
C GLN A 60 -26.37 17.55 -25.50
N ARG A 61 -25.53 18.57 -25.32
CA ARG A 61 -25.92 19.88 -24.76
C ARG A 61 -26.44 20.80 -25.86
N SER A 62 -27.59 20.43 -26.44
CA SER A 62 -28.39 21.37 -27.21
C SER A 62 -28.74 22.60 -26.34
N PRO A 63 -28.70 23.83 -26.88
CA PRO A 63 -29.07 25.03 -26.16
C PRO A 63 -30.59 25.15 -26.17
N VAL A 64 -31.29 24.21 -25.53
CA VAL A 64 -32.67 24.46 -25.14
C VAL A 64 -32.58 25.28 -23.86
N SER A 65 -32.58 26.59 -24.08
CA SER A 65 -33.04 27.58 -23.13
C SER A 65 -34.31 27.10 -22.44
N SER A 66 -34.12 26.51 -21.28
CA SER A 66 -34.87 26.91 -20.12
C SER A 66 -33.83 26.93 -19.01
N GLN A 67 -33.34 28.13 -18.69
CA GLN A 67 -33.26 28.49 -17.29
C GLN A 67 -34.65 28.17 -16.69
N ARG A 68 -34.86 26.91 -16.31
CA ARG A 68 -35.58 26.66 -15.08
C ARG A 68 -34.67 27.31 -14.06
N ALA A 69 -34.93 28.61 -13.80
CA ALA A 69 -34.93 29.07 -12.44
C ALA A 69 -35.44 27.87 -11.66
N ALA A 70 -34.59 27.32 -10.78
CA ALA A 70 -35.05 26.34 -9.83
C ALA A 70 -36.21 27.05 -9.14
N SER A 71 -37.42 26.82 -9.64
CA SER A 71 -38.67 27.21 -9.03
C SER A 71 -38.55 26.46 -7.75
N HIS A 72 -38.07 27.15 -6.73
CA HIS A 72 -37.91 26.68 -5.37
C HIS A 72 -39.23 25.99 -5.10
N ARG A 73 -39.24 24.65 -5.23
CA ARG A 73 -40.48 23.88 -5.35
C ARG A 73 -41.04 24.00 -3.96
N PRO A 74 -42.03 24.86 -3.75
CA PRO A 74 -42.13 25.35 -2.40
C PRO A 74 -42.87 24.25 -1.64
N GLU A 75 -42.27 23.84 -0.51
CA GLU A 75 -42.76 22.68 0.21
C GLU A 75 -44.19 22.95 0.64
N VAL A 76 -45.08 22.02 0.28
CA VAL A 76 -46.48 22.05 0.71
C VAL A 76 -46.48 21.88 2.23
N VAL A 77 -47.28 22.67 2.94
CA VAL A 77 -47.27 22.73 4.42
C VAL A 77 -47.37 21.37 5.10
N ASP A 78 -48.04 20.39 4.48
CA ASP A 78 -48.17 19.04 5.03
C ASP A 78 -46.85 18.26 5.05
N ASP A 79 -46.00 18.42 4.03
CA ASP A 79 -44.69 17.77 3.96
C ASP A 79 -43.74 18.36 5.02
N PHE A 80 -43.76 19.68 5.21
CA PHE A 80 -42.98 20.34 6.25
C PHE A 80 -43.36 19.83 7.65
N LEU A 81 -44.66 19.81 7.97
CA LEU A 81 -45.13 19.37 9.29
C LEU A 81 -44.83 17.87 9.50
N ARG A 82 -44.99 17.04 8.47
CA ARG A 82 -44.61 15.62 8.51
C ARG A 82 -43.12 15.46 8.85
N ASN A 83 -42.25 16.15 8.10
CA ASN A 83 -40.82 16.09 8.29
C ASN A 83 -40.38 16.62 9.66
N PHE A 84 -40.98 17.72 10.12
CA PHE A 84 -40.72 18.30 11.44
C PHE A 84 -41.08 17.32 12.57
N LEU A 85 -42.28 16.75 12.54
CA LEU A 85 -42.75 15.82 13.57
C LEU A 85 -41.90 14.53 13.58
N ILE A 86 -41.46 14.04 12.42
CA ILE A 86 -40.51 12.90 12.32
C ILE A 86 -39.16 13.26 12.94
N LYS A 87 -38.56 14.39 12.55
CA LYS A 87 -37.25 14.84 13.07
C LYS A 87 -37.25 15.00 14.59
N MET A 88 -38.35 15.49 15.14
CA MET A 88 -38.51 15.69 16.58
C MET A 88 -39.02 14.45 17.33
N GLY A 89 -39.26 13.33 16.63
CA GLY A 89 -39.71 12.07 17.23
C GLY A 89 -41.15 12.08 17.76
N MET A 90 -41.98 13.03 17.34
CA MET A 90 -43.36 13.22 17.80
C MET A 90 -44.35 12.33 17.03
N MET A 91 -44.12 11.01 17.06
CA MET A 91 -44.81 10.03 16.20
C MET A 91 -46.33 9.96 16.45
N LYS A 92 -46.78 10.05 17.72
CA LYS A 92 -48.21 10.05 18.05
C LYS A 92 -48.92 11.30 17.53
N THR A 93 -48.27 12.45 17.65
CA THR A 93 -48.77 13.73 17.12
C THR A 93 -48.84 13.72 15.60
N LEU A 94 -47.85 13.09 14.95
CA LEU A 94 -47.84 12.88 13.51
C LEU A 94 -49.03 12.05 13.05
N GLU A 95 -49.33 10.96 13.74
CA GLU A 95 -50.44 10.06 13.40
C GLU A 95 -51.80 10.76 13.52
N CYS A 96 -52.02 11.51 14.60
CA CYS A 96 -53.23 12.32 14.77
C CYS A 96 -53.34 13.39 13.67
N PHE A 97 -52.26 14.14 13.43
CA PHE A 97 -52.21 15.18 12.41
C PHE A 97 -52.52 14.64 11.00
N GLN A 98 -51.89 13.54 10.59
CA GLN A 98 -52.14 12.93 9.28
C GLN A 98 -53.61 12.50 9.12
N THR A 99 -54.17 11.90 10.16
CA THR A 99 -55.57 11.43 10.14
C THR A 99 -56.53 12.60 9.93
N GLU A 100 -56.39 13.66 10.72
CA GLU A 100 -57.23 14.86 10.60
C GLU A 100 -57.02 15.58 9.26
N TRP A 101 -55.77 15.69 8.81
CA TRP A 101 -55.41 16.36 7.56
C TRP A 101 -56.04 15.68 6.34
N TYR A 102 -55.94 14.35 6.22
CA TYR A 102 -56.54 13.61 5.12
C TYR A 102 -58.08 13.57 5.21
N GLU A 103 -58.64 13.51 6.42
CA GLU A 103 -60.10 13.61 6.61
C GLU A 103 -60.64 14.96 6.13
N MET A 104 -59.97 16.05 6.47
CA MET A 104 -60.35 17.39 6.02
C MET A 104 -60.17 17.59 4.51
N MET A 105 -59.12 17.00 3.93
CA MET A 105 -58.89 17.01 2.48
C MET A 105 -60.00 16.25 1.73
N GLN A 106 -60.39 15.06 2.19
CA GLN A 106 -61.47 14.26 1.56
C GLN A 106 -62.84 14.94 1.66
N LYS A 107 -63.09 15.69 2.74
CA LYS A 107 -64.31 16.49 2.91
C LYS A 107 -64.29 17.78 2.07
N GLY A 108 -63.19 18.10 1.38
CA GLY A 108 -63.03 19.33 0.61
C GLY A 108 -62.95 20.59 1.48
N LEU A 109 -62.67 20.45 2.78
CA LEU A 109 -62.56 21.55 3.75
C LEU A 109 -61.17 22.20 3.72
N LEU A 110 -60.18 21.47 3.18
CA LEU A 110 -58.85 21.98 2.90
C LEU A 110 -58.67 22.09 1.39
N GLN A 111 -58.25 23.26 0.93
CA GLN A 111 -57.73 23.47 -0.42
C GLN A 111 -56.20 23.37 -0.32
N PRO A 112 -55.57 22.29 -0.83
CA PRO A 112 -54.12 22.09 -0.76
C PRO A 112 -53.31 23.27 -1.32
N GLU A 113 -53.88 23.96 -2.31
CA GLU A 113 -53.30 25.14 -2.96
C GLU A 113 -53.37 26.40 -2.09
N ALA A 114 -54.30 26.44 -1.11
CA ALA A 114 -54.49 27.57 -0.20
C ALA A 114 -53.69 27.44 1.11
N ALA A 115 -53.26 26.22 1.47
CA ALA A 115 -52.39 25.98 2.63
C ALA A 115 -51.06 26.75 2.51
N GLY A 116 -50.69 27.15 1.29
CA GLY A 116 -49.54 27.98 1.02
C GLY A 116 -48.24 27.19 1.05
N PHE A 117 -47.15 27.93 1.03
CA PHE A 117 -45.80 27.42 0.94
C PHE A 117 -45.04 27.79 2.20
N VAL A 118 -44.31 26.85 2.78
CA VAL A 118 -43.48 27.15 3.95
C VAL A 118 -42.27 27.99 3.50
N PRO A 119 -42.08 29.24 4.00
CA PRO A 119 -41.04 30.12 3.50
C PRO A 119 -39.59 29.72 3.87
N ASP A 120 -38.70 29.97 2.90
CA ASP A 120 -37.24 29.88 2.73
C ASP A 120 -36.30 29.81 3.98
N LEU A 121 -36.67 30.34 5.16
CA LEU A 121 -35.78 30.39 6.33
C LEU A 121 -35.46 29.00 6.91
N TYR A 122 -36.41 28.06 6.85
CA TYR A 122 -36.17 26.69 7.31
C TYR A 122 -35.26 25.93 6.34
N SER A 123 -35.51 26.06 5.04
CA SER A 123 -34.68 25.48 3.99
C SER A 123 -33.25 26.02 4.06
N HIS A 124 -33.08 27.32 4.32
CA HIS A 124 -31.77 27.92 4.53
C HIS A 124 -31.05 27.36 5.76
N ASN A 125 -31.73 27.27 6.90
CA ASN A 125 -31.15 26.66 8.11
C ASN A 125 -30.81 25.18 7.91
N GLN A 126 -31.61 24.44 7.13
CA GLN A 126 -31.30 23.06 6.79
C GLN A 126 -30.05 22.95 5.90
N MET A 127 -29.90 23.83 4.91
CA MET A 127 -28.68 23.88 4.09
C MET A 127 -27.44 24.19 4.95
N LEU A 128 -27.55 25.14 5.89
CA LEU A 128 -26.49 25.45 6.83
C LEU A 128 -26.17 24.27 7.75
N ASP A 129 -27.18 23.53 8.24
CA ASP A 129 -26.99 22.32 9.03
C ASP A 129 -26.25 21.22 8.24
N GLU A 130 -26.61 21.04 6.96
CA GLU A 130 -25.97 20.10 6.05
C GLU A 130 -24.52 20.51 5.75
N GLU A 131 -24.25 21.80 5.53
CA GLU A 131 -22.92 22.35 5.35
C GLU A 131 -22.04 22.15 6.59
N ILE A 132 -22.56 22.48 7.78
CA ILE A 132 -21.88 22.24 9.06
C ILE A 132 -21.55 20.76 9.21
N LYS A 133 -22.48 19.86 8.86
CA LYS A 133 -22.27 18.42 8.93
C LYS A 133 -21.18 17.96 7.94
N SER A 134 -21.18 18.48 6.71
CA SER A 134 -20.16 18.19 5.70
C SER A 134 -18.79 18.66 6.17
N LEU A 135 -18.68 19.92 6.60
CA LEU A 135 -17.43 20.51 7.10
C LEU A 135 -16.88 19.76 8.31
N ARG A 136 -17.75 19.33 9.23
CA ARG A 136 -17.33 18.47 10.36
C ARG A 136 -16.76 17.14 9.87
N LYS A 137 -17.37 16.51 8.87
CA LYS A 137 -16.86 15.27 8.29
C LYS A 137 -15.50 15.49 7.63
N GLU A 138 -15.33 16.57 6.88
CA GLU A 138 -14.05 16.94 6.28
C GLU A 138 -12.96 17.18 7.35
N VAL A 139 -13.27 17.87 8.44
CA VAL A 139 -12.33 18.05 9.54
C VAL A 139 -11.87 16.70 10.11
N GLU A 140 -12.78 15.74 10.27
CA GLU A 140 -12.41 14.41 10.75
C GLU A 140 -11.58 13.61 9.73
N THR A 141 -11.88 13.72 8.43
CA THR A 141 -11.05 13.06 7.40
C THR A 141 -9.64 13.67 7.35
N TYR A 142 -9.51 14.99 7.43
CA TYR A 142 -8.20 15.65 7.48
C TYR A 142 -7.41 15.27 8.74
N LYS A 143 -8.07 15.18 9.91
CA LYS A 143 -7.42 14.69 11.14
C LYS A 143 -6.92 13.26 10.99
N LEU A 144 -7.70 12.37 10.38
CA LEU A 144 -7.29 10.99 10.15
C LEU A 144 -6.07 10.93 9.21
N ALA A 145 -6.10 11.66 8.09
CA ALA A 145 -4.99 11.74 7.15
C ALA A 145 -3.70 12.28 7.82
N ALA A 146 -3.82 13.30 8.67
CA ALA A 146 -2.70 13.83 9.43
C ALA A 146 -2.10 12.78 10.39
N ARG A 147 -2.95 12.03 11.12
CA ARG A 147 -2.48 10.93 11.98
C ARG A 147 -1.77 9.84 11.19
N MET A 148 -2.31 9.44 10.03
CA MET A 148 -1.67 8.45 9.16
C MET A 148 -0.30 8.93 8.68
N LYS A 149 -0.20 10.20 8.24
CA LYS A 149 1.08 10.80 7.83
C LYS A 149 2.12 10.75 8.95
N VAL A 150 1.74 11.08 10.18
CA VAL A 150 2.64 10.99 11.35
C VAL A 150 3.06 9.54 11.60
N HIS A 151 2.12 8.59 11.52
CA HIS A 151 2.40 7.17 11.68
C HIS A 151 3.42 6.66 10.65
N TYR A 152 3.25 6.96 9.36
CA TYR A 152 4.20 6.54 8.33
C TYR A 152 5.55 7.24 8.47
N ALA A 153 5.57 8.53 8.81
CA ALA A 153 6.82 9.24 9.07
C ALA A 153 7.62 8.63 10.24
N SER A 154 6.96 7.94 11.17
CA SER A 154 7.66 7.25 12.28
C SER A 154 8.45 6.02 11.84
N TYR A 155 8.11 5.41 10.69
CA TYR A 155 8.84 4.26 10.15
C TYR A 155 10.08 4.64 9.35
N GLU A 156 10.16 5.87 8.84
CA GLU A 156 11.29 6.40 8.08
C GLU A 156 12.67 6.08 8.73
N PRO A 157 12.91 6.35 10.03
CA PRO A 157 14.19 6.01 10.66
C PRO A 157 14.48 4.50 10.69
N LEU A 158 13.46 3.66 10.87
CA LEU A 158 13.61 2.21 10.90
C LEU A 158 13.99 1.68 9.51
N LEU A 159 13.31 2.14 8.46
CA LEU A 159 13.62 1.79 7.07
C LEU A 159 15.05 2.19 6.71
N ARG A 160 15.45 3.41 7.10
CA ARG A 160 16.82 3.90 6.89
C ARG A 160 17.85 3.01 7.59
N GLN A 161 17.61 2.66 8.85
CA GLN A 161 18.53 1.80 9.60
C GLN A 161 18.66 0.42 8.95
N LEU A 162 17.55 -0.17 8.51
CA LEU A 162 17.56 -1.47 7.85
C LEU A 162 18.34 -1.42 6.53
N HIS A 163 18.14 -0.36 5.75
CA HIS A 163 18.89 -0.12 4.51
C HIS A 163 20.40 0.03 4.77
N GLU A 164 20.79 0.83 5.76
CA GLU A 164 22.20 1.01 6.14
C GLU A 164 22.86 -0.31 6.58
N LYS A 165 22.14 -1.12 7.37
CA LYS A 165 22.61 -2.46 7.78
C LYS A 165 22.79 -3.38 6.57
N TYR A 166 21.81 -3.43 5.68
CA TYR A 166 21.89 -4.24 4.45
C TYR A 166 23.12 -3.85 3.62
N GLN A 167 23.33 -2.56 3.39
CA GLN A 167 24.49 -2.06 2.64
C GLN A 167 25.82 -2.41 3.31
N THR A 168 25.87 -2.35 4.65
CA THR A 168 27.07 -2.73 5.41
C THR A 168 27.39 -4.21 5.27
N VAL A 169 26.39 -5.07 5.43
CA VAL A 169 26.52 -6.51 5.26
C VAL A 169 26.98 -6.86 3.85
N LEU A 170 26.41 -6.20 2.82
CA LEU A 170 26.78 -6.43 1.44
C LEU A 170 28.25 -6.08 1.16
N ARG A 171 28.72 -4.93 1.66
CA ARG A 171 30.12 -4.51 1.54
C ARG A 171 31.06 -5.48 2.26
N GLN A 172 30.70 -5.89 3.48
CA GLN A 172 31.52 -6.81 4.25
C GLN A 172 31.59 -8.19 3.61
N LYS A 173 30.47 -8.70 3.08
CA LYS A 173 30.43 -9.96 2.31
C LYS A 173 31.38 -9.90 1.11
N MET A 174 31.38 -8.80 0.37
CA MET A 174 32.29 -8.61 -0.76
C MET A 174 33.76 -8.62 -0.32
N LEU A 175 34.10 -7.88 0.74
CA LEU A 175 35.47 -7.85 1.29
C LEU A 175 35.94 -9.23 1.72
N THR A 176 35.15 -9.95 2.51
CA THR A 176 35.48 -11.31 2.96
C THR A 176 35.59 -12.29 1.79
N SER A 177 34.83 -12.09 0.71
CA SER A 177 34.98 -12.90 -0.50
C SER A 177 36.33 -12.70 -1.17
N LEU A 178 36.76 -11.45 -1.33
CA LEU A 178 38.06 -11.12 -1.92
C LEU A 178 39.22 -11.63 -1.06
N GLU A 179 39.13 -11.53 0.26
CA GLU A 179 40.12 -12.08 1.19
C GLU A 179 40.21 -13.60 1.08
N ARG A 180 39.06 -14.28 0.95
CA ARG A 180 39.01 -15.74 0.73
C ARG A 180 39.66 -16.12 -0.60
N ASP A 181 39.32 -15.45 -1.70
CA ASP A 181 39.86 -15.75 -3.02
C ASP A 181 41.38 -15.54 -3.06
N ARG A 182 41.87 -14.50 -2.41
CA ARG A 182 43.30 -14.27 -2.23
C ARG A 182 43.97 -15.41 -1.47
N ALA A 183 43.43 -15.81 -0.32
CA ALA A 183 44.00 -16.89 0.48
C ALA A 183 44.00 -18.24 -0.28
N VAL A 184 42.93 -18.54 -1.02
CA VAL A 184 42.85 -19.72 -1.88
C VAL A 184 43.90 -19.67 -2.99
N GLY A 185 44.13 -18.51 -3.60
CA GLY A 185 45.20 -18.29 -4.58
C GLY A 185 46.59 -18.57 -4.00
N GLU A 186 46.89 -18.06 -2.80
CA GLU A 186 48.15 -18.30 -2.10
C GLU A 186 48.34 -19.81 -1.79
N VAL A 187 47.31 -20.47 -1.25
CA VAL A 187 47.35 -21.92 -0.96
C VAL A 187 47.56 -22.74 -2.24
N THR A 188 46.86 -22.41 -3.32
CA THR A 188 46.98 -23.11 -4.62
C THR A 188 48.38 -22.94 -5.19
N GLY A 189 48.95 -21.74 -5.11
CA GLY A 189 50.33 -21.46 -5.52
C GLY A 189 51.34 -22.28 -4.72
N LEU A 190 51.21 -22.29 -3.39
CA LEU A 190 52.08 -23.09 -2.52
C LEU A 190 51.95 -24.60 -2.81
N GLN A 191 50.72 -25.11 -2.96
CA GLN A 191 50.47 -26.51 -3.34
C GLN A 191 51.15 -26.88 -4.67
N ALA A 192 51.11 -25.99 -5.67
CA ALA A 192 51.80 -26.20 -6.94
C ALA A 192 53.33 -26.27 -6.76
N THR A 193 53.91 -25.38 -5.94
CA THR A 193 55.36 -25.43 -5.64
C THR A 193 55.76 -26.70 -4.92
N LEU A 194 54.98 -27.16 -3.93
CA LEU A 194 55.22 -28.43 -3.24
C LEU A 194 55.18 -29.62 -4.21
N LYS A 195 54.16 -29.70 -5.06
CA LYS A 195 54.03 -30.76 -6.07
C LYS A 195 55.21 -30.81 -7.04
N ASN A 196 55.75 -29.66 -7.44
CA ASN A 196 56.94 -29.57 -8.30
C ASN A 196 58.22 -30.04 -7.57
N LEU A 197 58.35 -29.77 -6.27
CA LEU A 197 59.47 -30.25 -5.46
C LEU A 197 59.38 -31.76 -5.17
N GLU A 198 58.18 -32.27 -4.93
CA GLU A 198 57.92 -33.71 -4.73
C GLU A 198 58.18 -34.52 -6.01
N SER A 199 57.79 -33.99 -7.18
CA SER A 199 58.09 -34.62 -8.47
C SER A 199 59.58 -34.56 -8.83
N GLY A 200 60.33 -33.57 -8.33
CA GLY A 200 61.79 -33.51 -8.43
C GLY A 200 62.55 -34.53 -7.56
N HIS A 201 61.91 -35.15 -6.56
CA HIS A 201 62.53 -36.15 -5.67
C HIS A 201 62.45 -37.60 -6.18
N LYS A 202 61.91 -37.84 -7.39
CA LYS A 202 61.79 -39.16 -7.99
C LYS A 202 62.98 -39.48 -8.91
N ILE A 203 64.20 -39.46 -8.37
CA ILE A 203 65.39 -40.04 -9.02
C ILE A 203 65.84 -41.27 -8.23
N GLU A 204 65.79 -42.40 -8.94
CA GLU A 204 66.12 -43.80 -8.64
C GLU A 204 67.10 -44.09 -7.46
N LEU A 205 66.67 -44.96 -6.55
CA LEU A 205 67.58 -45.79 -5.74
C LEU A 205 67.88 -47.09 -6.51
N PRO A 206 69.14 -47.39 -6.87
CA PRO A 206 69.47 -48.59 -7.64
C PRO A 206 69.44 -49.84 -6.73
N VAL A 207 68.56 -50.79 -7.08
CA VAL A 207 68.60 -52.16 -6.56
C VAL A 207 69.84 -52.86 -7.12
N LYS A 208 70.89 -53.04 -6.31
CA LYS A 208 72.00 -53.93 -6.66
C LYS A 208 71.61 -55.38 -6.44
N LYS A 209 71.42 -56.13 -7.53
CA LYS A 209 71.45 -57.60 -7.55
C LYS A 209 72.89 -58.07 -7.24
N GLY A 210 73.09 -58.73 -6.11
CA GLY A 210 74.30 -59.50 -5.82
C GLY A 210 74.16 -60.92 -6.35
N SER A 211 74.90 -61.24 -7.40
CA SER A 211 75.13 -62.60 -7.91
C SER A 211 76.15 -63.32 -7.03
N ALA A 212 75.89 -64.57 -6.65
CA ALA A 212 76.94 -65.48 -6.20
C ALA A 212 76.67 -66.87 -6.78
N CYS A 213 77.64 -67.34 -7.57
CA CYS A 213 77.66 -68.60 -8.30
C CYS A 213 77.67 -69.84 -7.41
N GLU A 214 77.24 -70.91 -8.06
CA GLU A 214 77.13 -72.32 -7.67
C GLU A 214 78.45 -73.08 -7.37
N HIS A 215 78.25 -74.15 -6.57
CA HIS A 215 78.96 -75.44 -6.48
C HIS A 215 80.24 -75.53 -5.62
N ILE A 216 80.16 -76.34 -4.54
CA ILE A 216 80.52 -77.78 -4.50
C ILE A 216 79.64 -78.45 -3.42
#